data_AF-H2G1M0-F1
#
_entry.id   AF-H2G1M0-F1
#
_cell.length_a   1.000
_cell.length_b   1.000
_cell.length_c   1.000
_cell.angle_alpha   90.00
_cell.angle_beta   90.00
_cell.angle_gamma   90.00
#
_symmetry.space_group_name_H-M   'P 1'
#
loop_
_entity.id
_entity.type
_entity.pdbx_description
1 polymer ?
#
loop_
_entity_poly.entity_id
_entity_poly.type
_entity_poly.pdbx_seq_one_letter_code
_entity_poly.pdbx_strand_id
1 'polypeptide(L)'
;MESRINLAREIGRDLWRYKWLLGLAMITVVSAMTVIVVTHSTRQKTSEYNELMAEQDKLDIEWRNLLLEQNTLMEHSRIEALAREKLGMKRPEPGKEKLVMQP
;
A
#
# COMPACT_ATOMS: atom_id res chain seq x y z
N MET A 1 -52.90 5.50 -57.75
CA MET A 1 -53.12 5.14 -56.33
C MET A 1 -51.86 4.44 -55.83
N GLU A 2 -50.88 5.16 -55.29
CA GLU A 2 -49.82 4.52 -54.48
C GLU A 2 -49.41 5.53 -53.41
N SER A 3 -49.87 5.28 -52.17
CA SER A 3 -49.48 6.08 -51.02
C SER A 3 -47.99 5.88 -50.78
N ARG A 4 -47.20 6.95 -50.82
CA ARG A 4 -45.81 6.98 -50.36
C ARG A 4 -45.80 6.64 -48.87
N ILE A 5 -45.65 5.36 -48.54
CA ILE A 5 -45.56 4.89 -47.16
C ILE A 5 -44.29 5.51 -46.56
N ASN A 6 -44.45 6.36 -45.55
CA ASN A 6 -43.34 7.02 -44.87
C ASN A 6 -42.62 6.00 -43.98
N LEU A 7 -41.61 5.34 -44.52
CA LEU A 7 -40.77 4.33 -43.85
C LEU A 7 -40.27 4.78 -42.48
N ALA A 8 -39.88 6.05 -42.33
CA ALA A 8 -39.45 6.61 -41.05
C ALA A 8 -40.53 6.55 -39.96
N ARG A 9 -41.81 6.67 -40.35
CA ARG A 9 -42.95 6.61 -39.43
C ARG A 9 -43.32 5.17 -39.07
N GLU A 10 -43.10 4.21 -39.96
CA GLU A 10 -43.25 2.78 -39.70
C GLU A 10 -42.16 2.31 -38.72
N ILE A 11 -40.90 2.66 -38.99
CA ILE A 11 -39.75 2.33 -38.14
C ILE A 11 -39.93 2.95 -36.75
N GLY A 12 -40.34 4.21 -36.66
CA GLY A 12 -40.61 4.85 -35.37
C GLY A 12 -41.72 4.14 -34.57
N ARG A 13 -42.73 3.58 -35.24
CA ARG A 13 -43.83 2.84 -34.60
C ARG A 13 -43.37 1.46 -34.11
N ASP A 14 -42.56 0.75 -34.90
CA ASP A 14 -41.97 -0.52 -34.49
C ASP A 14 -40.94 -0.34 -33.37
N LEU A 15 -40.14 0.74 -33.41
CA LEU A 15 -39.23 1.11 -32.33
C LEU A 15 -39.99 1.39 -31.02
N TRP A 16 -41.17 2.01 -31.11
CA TRP A 16 -42.07 2.22 -29.98
C TRP A 16 -42.71 0.91 -29.48
N ARG A 17 -42.90 -0.09 -30.35
CA ARG A 17 -43.42 -1.41 -29.99
C ARG A 17 -42.39 -2.25 -29.23
N TYR A 18 -41.10 -2.13 -29.57
CA TYR A 18 -40.00 -2.85 -28.91
C TYR A 18 -39.25 -2.04 -27.84
N LYS A 19 -39.93 -1.07 -27.22
CA LYS A 19 -39.36 -0.19 -26.19
C LYS A 19 -38.67 -0.91 -25.04
N TRP A 20 -39.22 -2.03 -24.60
CA TRP A 20 -38.64 -2.81 -23.51
C TRP A 20 -37.28 -3.40 -23.88
N LEU A 21 -37.14 -3.88 -25.13
CA LEU A 21 -35.87 -4.39 -25.64
C LEU A 21 -34.81 -3.28 -25.72
N LEU A 22 -35.21 -2.09 -26.20
CA LEU A 22 -34.32 -0.92 -26.25
C LEU A 22 -33.94 -0.43 -24.86
N GLY A 23 -34.87 -0.44 -23.90
CA GLY A 23 -34.60 -0.12 -22.51
C GLY A 23 -33.58 -1.08 -21.89
N LEU A 24 -33.74 -2.38 -22.10
CA LEU A 24 -32.80 -3.40 -21.64
C LEU A 24 -31.41 -3.23 -22.26
N ALA A 25 -31.35 -2.93 -23.56
CA ALA A 25 -30.10 -2.65 -24.25
C ALA A 25 -29.39 -1.42 -23.67
N MET A 26 -30.15 -0.34 -23.42
CA MET A 26 -29.64 0.87 -22.76
C MET A 26 -29.09 0.58 -21.37
N ILE A 27 -29.83 -0.17 -20.54
CA ILE A 27 -29.39 -0.55 -19.19
C ILE A 27 -28.09 -1.36 -19.24
N THR A 28 -27.97 -2.29 -20.19
CA THR A 28 -26.76 -3.09 -20.38
C THR A 28 -25.55 -2.22 -20.72
N VAL A 29 -25.72 -1.25 -21.64
CA VAL A 29 -24.66 -0.30 -22.01
C VAL A 29 -24.25 0.57 -20.83
N VAL A 30 -25.21 1.09 -20.07
CA VAL A 30 -24.94 1.89 -18.86
C VAL A 30 -24.21 1.06 -17.81
N SER A 31 -24.61 -0.20 -17.61
CA SER A 31 -23.94 -1.13 -16.70
C SER A 31 -22.48 -1.35 -17.11
N ALA A 32 -22.23 -1.61 -18.40
CA ALA A 32 -20.88 -1.78 -18.93
C ALA A 32 -20.01 -0.52 -18.71
N MET A 33 -20.55 0.67 -18.98
CA MET A 33 -19.84 1.94 -18.71
C MET A 33 -19.55 2.13 -17.22
N THR A 34 -20.50 1.78 -16.36
CA THR A 34 -20.35 1.89 -14.90
C THR A 34 -19.21 1.00 -14.41
N VAL A 35 -19.13 -0.24 -14.88
CA VAL A 35 -18.03 -1.16 -14.53
C VAL A 35 -16.67 -0.60 -14.94
N ILE A 36 -16.58 0.02 -16.12
CA ILE A 36 -15.33 0.65 -16.60
C ILE A 36 -14.92 1.80 -15.67
N VAL A 37 -15.85 2.69 -15.33
CA VAL A 37 -15.59 3.84 -14.45
C VAL A 37 -15.19 3.38 -13.05
N VAL A 38 -15.88 2.40 -12.49
CA VAL A 38 -15.55 1.81 -11.18
C VAL A 38 -14.15 1.21 -11.22
N THR A 39 -13.83 0.42 -12.25
CA THR A 39 -12.51 -0.20 -12.38
C THR A 39 -11.40 0.84 -12.50
N HIS A 40 -11.62 1.91 -13.26
CA HIS A 40 -10.66 3.00 -13.38
C HIS A 40 -10.46 3.75 -12.06
N SER A 41 -11.56 4.04 -11.35
CA SER A 41 -11.54 4.71 -10.05
C SER A 41 -10.85 3.85 -8.98
N THR A 42 -11.13 2.53 -8.98
CA THR A 42 -10.47 1.57 -8.09
C THR A 42 -8.98 1.55 -8.32
N ARG A 43 -8.51 1.52 -9.58
CA ARG A 43 -7.06 1.55 -9.86
C ARG A 43 -6.38 2.79 -9.31
N GLN A 44 -6.98 3.97 -9.45
CA GLN A 44 -6.41 5.21 -8.90
C GLN A 44 -6.36 5.18 -7.37
N LYS A 45 -7.47 4.80 -6.73
CA LYS A 45 -7.57 4.75 -5.26
C LYS A 45 -6.69 3.68 -4.63
N THR A 46 -6.53 2.53 -5.29
CA THR A 46 -5.60 1.49 -4.86
C THR A 46 -4.14 1.95 -4.98
N SER A 47 -3.79 2.74 -5.99
CA SER A 47 -2.43 3.27 -6.12
C SER A 47 -2.07 4.22 -4.97
N GLU A 48 -2.95 5.17 -4.67
CA GLU A 48 -2.79 6.12 -3.56
C GLU A 48 -2.67 5.39 -2.21
N TYR A 49 -3.52 4.39 -1.98
CA TYR A 49 -3.46 3.56 -0.78
C TYR A 49 -2.14 2.78 -0.67
N ASN A 50 -1.68 2.18 -1.77
CA ASN A 50 -0.44 1.42 -1.78
C ASN A 50 0.78 2.30 -1.54
N GLU A 51 0.77 3.54 -2.02
CA GLU A 51 1.86 4.51 -1.81
C GLU A 51 1.98 4.88 -0.32
N LEU A 52 0.86 5.22 0.31
CA LEU A 52 0.81 5.50 1.75
C LEU A 52 1.25 4.30 2.60
N MET A 53 0.85 3.09 2.20
CA MET A 53 1.28 1.86 2.87
C MET A 53 2.81 1.67 2.75
N ALA A 54 3.37 1.90 1.56
CA ALA A 54 4.81 1.79 1.34
C ALA A 54 5.61 2.82 2.15
N GLU A 55 5.07 4.03 2.34
CA GLU A 55 5.69 5.05 3.18
C GLU A 55 5.69 4.65 4.66
N GLN A 56 4.59 4.08 5.15
CA GLN A 56 4.51 3.54 6.51
C GLN A 56 5.54 2.43 6.73
N ASP A 57 5.63 1.46 5.81
CA ASP A 57 6.61 0.36 5.91
C ASP A 57 8.05 0.89 5.95
N LYS A 58 8.35 1.91 5.14
CA LYS A 58 9.68 2.54 5.12
C LYS A 58 10.02 3.17 6.48
N LEU A 59 9.09 3.93 7.06
CA LEU A 59 9.29 4.57 8.37
C LEU A 59 9.46 3.55 9.49
N ASP A 60 8.73 2.43 9.43
CA ASP A 60 8.86 1.36 10.43
C ASP A 60 10.23 0.66 10.35
N ILE A 61 10.76 0.45 9.14
CA ILE A 61 12.13 -0.05 8.94
C ILE A 61 13.16 0.94 9.52
N GLU A 62 13.02 2.23 9.21
CA GLU A 62 13.91 3.27 9.74
C GLU A 62 13.86 3.33 11.27
N TRP A 63 12.66 3.28 11.86
CA TRP A 63 12.47 3.24 13.31
C TRP A 63 13.14 2.03 13.95
N ARG A 64 12.95 0.84 13.36
CA ARG A 64 13.58 -0.40 13.82
C ARG A 64 15.11 -0.31 13.77
N ASN A 65 15.66 0.28 12.71
CA ASN A 65 17.11 0.47 12.60
C ASN A 65 17.64 1.43 13.67
N LEU A 66 16.98 2.57 13.87
CA LEU A 66 17.34 3.54 14.91
C LEU A 66 17.27 2.92 16.32
N LEU A 67 16.27 2.08 16.57
CA LEU A 67 16.15 1.37 17.84
C LEU A 67 17.30 0.38 18.05
N LEU A 68 17.74 -0.31 17.00
CA LEU A 68 18.92 -1.19 17.08
C LEU A 68 20.19 -0.37 17.35
N GLU A 69 20.39 0.74 16.64
CA GLU A 69 21.52 1.65 16.89
C GLU A 69 21.55 2.14 18.35
N GLN A 70 20.41 2.62 18.89
CA GLN A 70 20.33 3.04 20.29
C GLN A 70 20.60 1.90 21.27
N ASN A 71 20.07 0.71 21.04
CA ASN A 71 20.32 -0.43 21.92
C ASN A 71 21.81 -0.81 21.94
N THR A 72 22.48 -0.81 20.78
CA THR A 72 23.93 -1.07 20.73
C THR A 72 24.75 0.00 21.46
N LEU A 73 24.37 1.27 21.34
CA LEU A 73 25.01 2.38 22.06
C LEU A 73 24.78 2.28 23.57
N MET A 74 23.57 1.92 23.99
CA MET A 74 23.19 1.78 25.40
C MET A 74 23.86 0.59 26.07
N GLU A 75 23.95 -0.55 25.40
CA GLU A 75 24.52 -1.78 25.97
C GLU A 75 26.03 -1.63 26.18
N HIS A 76 26.75 -1.09 25.19
CA HIS A 76 28.19 -0.92 25.30
C HIS A 76 28.59 0.27 26.19
N SER A 77 27.92 1.43 26.06
CA SER A 77 28.29 2.64 26.81
C SER A 77 27.93 2.54 28.29
N ARG A 78 26.76 1.98 28.62
CA ARG A 78 26.30 1.92 30.01
C ARG A 78 27.05 0.87 30.83
N ILE A 79 27.38 -0.29 30.25
CA ILE A 79 28.15 -1.32 30.96
C ILE A 79 29.58 -0.85 31.19
N GLU A 80 30.26 -0.28 30.20
CA GLU A 80 31.61 0.24 30.39
C GLU A 80 31.67 1.41 31.39
N ALA A 81 30.70 2.35 31.31
CA ALA A 81 30.64 3.48 32.24
C ALA A 81 30.40 3.00 33.67
N LEU A 82 29.44 2.08 33.87
CA LEU A 82 29.14 1.51 35.19
C LEU A 82 30.33 0.71 35.74
N ALA A 83 31.05 -0.04 34.89
CA ALA A 83 32.24 -0.80 35.29
C ALA A 83 33.41 0.12 35.64
N ARG A 84 33.63 1.22 34.90
CA ARG A 84 34.65 2.22 35.25
C ARG A 84 34.31 2.95 36.54
N GLU A 85 33.07 3.42 36.68
CA GLU A 85 32.68 4.31 37.76
C GLU A 85 32.41 3.58 39.08
N LYS A 86 31.67 2.46 39.06
CA LYS A 86 31.36 1.70 40.28
C LYS A 86 32.42 0.68 40.67
N LEU A 87 33.11 0.08 39.70
CA LEU A 87 34.09 -0.98 39.97
C LEU A 87 35.55 -0.50 39.82
N GLY A 88 35.78 0.76 39.45
CA GLY A 88 37.12 1.32 39.29
C GLY A 88 37.95 0.63 38.21
N MET A 89 37.31 -0.09 37.28
CA MET A 89 38.01 -0.91 36.29
C MET A 89 38.78 -0.02 35.30
N LYS A 90 40.11 -0.18 35.28
CA LYS A 90 41.01 0.38 34.26
C LYS A 90 41.38 -0.71 33.27
N ARG A 91 41.47 -0.35 31.99
CA ARG A 91 41.91 -1.26 30.93
C ARG A 91 43.33 -1.73 31.27
N PRO A 92 43.58 -3.04 31.42
CA PRO A 92 44.89 -3.55 31.80
C PRO A 92 45.92 -3.30 30.67
N GLU A 93 47.15 -2.99 31.06
CA GLU A 93 48.25 -2.77 30.13
C GLU A 93 48.74 -4.11 29.53
N PRO A 94 49.33 -4.11 28.31
CA PRO A 94 49.62 -5.32 27.53
C PRO A 94 50.47 -6.40 28.21
N GLY A 95 51.11 -6.08 29.34
CA GLY A 95 51.94 -7.00 30.13
C GLY A 95 51.26 -7.65 31.35
N LYS A 96 49.97 -7.36 31.63
CA LYS A 96 49.24 -7.88 32.82
C LYS A 96 48.00 -8.70 32.50
N GLU A 97 47.80 -9.11 31.25
CA GLU A 97 46.72 -10.04 30.90
C GLU A 97 47.04 -11.46 31.38
N LYS A 98 46.23 -11.98 32.30
CA LYS A 98 46.15 -13.42 32.58
C LYS A 98 44.92 -13.97 31.89
N LEU A 99 45.14 -14.74 30.81
CA LEU A 99 44.10 -15.52 30.15
C LEU A 99 43.74 -16.69 31.07
N VAL A 100 42.51 -16.69 31.58
CA VAL A 100 41.95 -17.81 32.33
C VAL A 100 41.04 -18.57 31.37
N MET A 101 41.46 -19.77 30.97
CA MET A 101 40.64 -20.66 30.15
C MET A 101 39.56 -21.26 31.05
N GLN A 102 38.29 -20.97 30.75
CA GLN A 102 37.14 -21.56 31.43
C GLN A 102 36.78 -22.89 30.74
N PRO A 103 36.52 -23.98 31.48
CA PRO A 103 36.13 -25.28 30.92
C PRO A 103 34.76 -25.26 30.22
#